data_AF-A0A392VK38-F1
#
_entry.id   AF-A0A392VK38-F1
#
_cell.length_a   1.000
_cell.length_b   1.000
_cell.length_c   1.000
_cell.angle_alpha   90.00
_cell.angle_beta   90.00
_cell.angle_gamma   90.00
#
_symmetry.space_group_name_H-M   'P 1'
#
loop_
_entity.id
_entity.type
_entity.pdbx_description
1 polymer ?
#
loop_
_entity_poly.entity_id
_entity_poly.type
_entity_poly.pdbx_seq_one_letter_code
_entity_poly.pdbx_strand_id
1 'polypeptide(L)' 'PPPVQPQPQPGQGAQPQAPRGNPIFREFCRMNSPTFEGQYEPTEASEWLFCMEDMLEDLDCTPAEKVTFAT' A
#
# COMPACT_ATOMS: atom_id res chain seq x y z
N PRO A 1 19.10 17.74 28.29
CA PRO A 1 19.21 16.69 27.25
C PRO A 1 17.93 16.61 26.41
N PRO A 2 18.01 16.64 25.07
CA PRO A 2 16.81 16.44 24.24
C PRO A 2 16.41 14.95 24.29
N PRO A 3 15.11 14.62 24.18
CA PRO A 3 14.66 13.24 24.15
C PRO A 3 15.14 12.56 22.87
N VAL A 4 15.77 11.40 23.03
CA VAL A 4 16.21 10.53 21.92
C VAL A 4 14.96 9.99 21.22
N GLN A 5 14.63 10.53 20.05
CA GLN A 5 13.65 9.91 19.17
C GLN A 5 14.25 8.59 18.64
N PRO A 6 13.50 7.48 18.55
CA PRO A 6 14.01 6.23 17.99
C PRO A 6 14.37 6.45 16.51
N GLN A 7 15.67 6.57 16.24
CA GLN A 7 16.17 6.68 14.88
C GLN A 7 15.99 5.31 14.18
N PRO A 8 15.30 5.23 13.03
CA PRO A 8 15.07 3.97 12.34
C PRO A 8 16.40 3.33 11.94
N GLN A 9 16.57 2.04 12.25
CA GLN A 9 17.83 1.32 12.06
C GLN A 9 18.12 1.09 10.55
N PRO A 10 19.35 1.32 10.06
CA PRO A 10 19.66 1.31 8.62
C PRO A 10 19.66 -0.08 7.93
N GLY A 11 19.22 -1.14 8.62
CA GLY A 11 19.30 -2.53 8.14
C GLY A 11 17.98 -3.17 7.74
N GLN A 12 16.86 -2.46 7.92
CA GLN A 12 15.56 -2.91 7.42
C GLN A 12 15.40 -2.28 6.05
N GLY A 13 15.85 -2.98 5.01
CA GLY A 13 15.66 -2.56 3.62
C GLY A 13 14.24 -2.06 3.45
N ALA A 14 14.09 -0.87 2.83
CA ALA A 14 12.90 -0.06 2.73
C ALA A 14 11.61 -0.88 2.59
N GLN A 15 11.10 -1.41 3.70
CA GLN A 15 9.72 -1.76 3.82
C GLN A 15 9.09 -0.39 4.05
N PRO A 16 8.21 0.07 3.15
CA PRO A 16 7.34 1.18 3.46
C PRO A 16 6.81 0.89 4.85
N GLN A 17 6.90 1.87 5.75
CA GLN A 17 6.17 1.79 6.99
C GLN A 17 4.69 1.89 6.59
N ALA A 18 4.15 0.82 6.00
CA ALA A 18 2.75 0.63 5.78
C ALA A 18 2.12 0.99 7.12
N PRO A 19 1.13 1.88 7.13
CA PRO A 19 0.67 2.49 8.37
C PRO A 19 0.13 1.37 9.26
N ARG A 20 1.01 0.87 10.15
CA ARG A 20 0.85 -0.39 10.89
C ARG A 20 -0.36 -0.40 11.82
N GLY A 21 -1.01 0.76 11.96
CA GLY A 21 -2.24 0.96 12.72
C GLY A 21 -3.43 1.48 11.90
N ASN A 22 -3.36 1.58 10.56
CA ASN A 22 -4.52 2.01 9.78
C ASN A 22 -5.48 0.81 9.60
N PRO A 23 -6.72 0.86 10.14
CA PRO A 23 -7.70 -0.21 9.97
C PRO A 23 -8.02 -0.50 8.51
N ILE A 24 -7.98 0.54 7.65
CA ILE A 24 -8.23 0.44 6.21
C ILE A 24 -7.11 -0.35 5.51
N PHE A 25 -5.84 -0.09 5.85
CA PHE A 25 -4.72 -0.89 5.31
C PHE A 25 -4.85 -2.38 5.68
N ARG A 26 -5.31 -2.66 6.90
CA ARG A 26 -5.51 -4.05 7.36
C ARG A 26 -6.70 -4.71 6.64
N GLU A 27 -7.73 -3.95 6.28
CA GLU A 27 -8.84 -4.43 5.45
C GLU A 27 -8.38 -4.69 4.02
N PHE A 28 -7.62 -3.76 3.42
CA PHE A 28 -6.99 -3.89 2.11
C PHE A 28 -6.14 -5.17 1.99
N CYS A 29 -5.24 -5.42 2.95
CA CYS A 29 -4.44 -6.65 2.95
C CYS A 29 -5.27 -7.93 3.15
N ARG A 30 -6.48 -7.85 3.71
CA ARG A 30 -7.39 -9.00 3.86
C ARG A 30 -8.17 -9.31 2.59
N MET A 31 -8.33 -8.33 1.70
CA MET A 31 -9.09 -8.47 0.45
C MET A 31 -8.36 -9.25 -0.66
N ASN A 32 -7.22 -9.90 -0.35
CA ASN A 32 -6.29 -10.50 -1.33
C ASN A 32 -5.96 -9.51 -2.45
N SER A 33 -5.20 -8.46 -2.11
CA SER A 33 -4.76 -7.43 -3.06
C SER A 33 -4.21 -8.09 -4.35
N PRO A 34 -4.71 -7.70 -5.54
CA PRO A 34 -4.28 -8.32 -6.79
C PRO A 34 -2.78 -8.10 -6.98
N THR A 35 -2.06 -9.13 -7.43
CA THR A 35 -0.63 -9.03 -7.74
C THR A 35 -0.45 -8.78 -9.23
N PHE A 36 0.39 -7.82 -9.60
CA PHE A 36 0.82 -7.65 -10.98
C PHE A 36 2.20 -8.29 -11.15
N GLU A 37 2.31 -9.29 -12.03
CA GLU A 37 3.57 -10.01 -12.27
C GLU A 37 4.51 -9.28 -13.24
N GLY A 38 4.13 -8.09 -13.71
CA GLY A 38 4.96 -7.31 -14.63
C GLY A 38 4.94 -7.80 -16.07
N GLN A 39 3.85 -8.46 -16.50
CA GLN A 39 3.70 -8.92 -17.88
C GLN A 39 3.54 -7.74 -18.84
N TYR A 40 3.93 -7.93 -20.10
CA TYR A 40 3.84 -6.89 -21.14
C TYR A 40 2.43 -6.80 -21.75
N GLU A 41 1.48 -7.62 -21.31
CA GLU A 41 0.10 -7.59 -21.79
C GLU A 41 -0.58 -6.30 -21.28
N PRO A 42 -0.93 -5.36 -22.18
CA PRO A 42 -1.52 -4.08 -21.78
C PRO A 42 -2.88 -4.25 -21.11
N THR A 43 -3.60 -5.33 -21.46
CA THR A 43 -4.88 -5.69 -20.85
C THR A 43 -4.72 -6.09 -19.39
N GLU A 44 -3.74 -6.94 -19.07
CA GLU A 44 -3.50 -7.42 -17.70
C GLU A 44 -3.10 -6.28 -16.76
N ALA A 45 -2.22 -5.38 -17.24
CA ALA A 45 -1.86 -4.18 -16.48
C ALA A 45 -3.06 -3.26 -16.23
N SER A 46 -3.94 -3.13 -17.23
CA SER A 46 -5.17 -2.32 -17.10
C SER A 46 -6.14 -2.96 -16.11
N GLU A 47 -6.38 -4.26 -16.23
CA GLU A 47 -7.26 -5.01 -15.32
C GLU A 47 -6.76 -4.96 -13.87
N TRP A 48 -5.45 -5.09 -13.67
CA TRP A 48 -4.83 -4.93 -12.35
C TRP A 48 -5.05 -3.54 -11.77
N LEU A 49 -4.85 -2.48 -12.57
CA LEU A 49 -5.11 -1.10 -12.15
C LEU A 49 -6.58 -0.89 -11.79
N PHE A 50 -7.51 -1.38 -12.62
CA PHE A 50 -8.94 -1.29 -12.35
C PHE A 50 -9.33 -2.01 -11.06
N CYS A 51 -8.80 -3.22 -10.82
CA CYS A 51 -9.06 -3.97 -9.59
C CYS A 51 -8.49 -3.26 -8.35
N MET A 52 -7.32 -2.62 -8.47
CA MET A 52 -6.74 -1.82 -7.40
C MET A 52 -7.56 -0.56 -7.12
N GLU A 53 -8.05 0.13 -8.14
CA GLU A 53 -8.89 1.33 -7.97
C GLU A 53 -10.24 1.00 -7.33
N ASP A 54 -10.92 -0.05 -7.81
CA ASP A 54 -12.19 -0.53 -7.27
C ASP A 54 -12.09 -0.89 -5.77
N MET A 55 -11.02 -1.61 -5.40
CA MET A 55 -10.78 -1.99 -4.00
C MET A 55 -10.49 -0.78 -3.10
N LEU A 56 -9.78 0.23 -3.61
CA LEU A 56 -9.50 1.46 -2.87
C LEU A 56 -10.73 2.37 -2.74
N GLU A 57 -11.65 2.34 -3.72
CA GLU A 57 -12.94 3.03 -3.67
C GLU A 57 -13.90 2.36 -2.66
N ASP A 58 -13.99 1.03 -2.63
CA ASP A 58 -14.83 0.29 -1.66
C ASP A 58 -14.41 0.55 -0.20
N LEU A 59 -13.10 0.75 0.00
CA LEU A 59 -12.50 1.06 1.30
C LEU A 59 -12.64 2.53 1.74
N ASP A 60 -13.27 3.38 0.93
CA ASP A 60 -13.41 4.84 1.14
C ASP A 60 -12.06 5.53 1.43
N CYS A 61 -10.99 5.06 0.77
CA CYS A 61 -9.64 5.56 1.02
C CYS A 61 -9.52 7.04 0.61
N THR A 62 -8.97 7.88 1.48
CA THR A 62 -8.62 9.24 1.07
C THR A 62 -7.48 9.21 0.03
N PRO A 63 -7.33 10.24 -0.83
CA PRO A 63 -6.24 10.31 -1.80
C PRO A 63 -4.85 10.15 -1.17
N ALA A 64 -4.67 10.63 0.07
CA ALA A 64 -3.42 10.50 0.82
C ALA A 64 -3.15 9.05 1.26
N GLU A 65 -4.20 8.30 1.61
CA GLU A 65 -4.10 6.88 1.98
C GLU A 65 -3.80 6.01 0.75
N LYS A 66 -4.44 6.29 -0.41
CA LYS A 66 -4.14 5.61 -1.68
C LYS A 66 -2.65 5.67 -2.03
N VAL A 67 -2.04 6.86 -1.91
CA VAL A 67 -0.60 7.05 -2.17
C VAL A 67 0.26 6.29 -1.16
N THR A 68 -0.18 6.24 0.10
CA THR A 68 0.53 5.56 1.19
C THR A 68 0.48 4.03 1.06
N PHE A 69 -0.60 3.48 0.48
CA PHE A 69 -0.75 2.04 0.28
C PHE A 69 -0.01 1.52 -0.97
N ALA A 70 0.23 2.40 -1.95
CA ALA A 70 0.93 2.07 -3.19
C ALA A 70 2.45 2.31 -3.15
N THR A 71 2.98 2.91 -2.07
CA THR A 71 4.42 3.13 -1.83
C THR A 71 5.00 1.99 -1.02
#